data_AF-A0A285QI06-F1
#
_entry.id   AF-A0A285QI06-F1
#
_cell.length_a   1.000
_cell.length_b   1.000
_cell.length_c   1.000
_cell.angle_alpha   90.00
_cell.angle_beta   90.00
_cell.angle_gamma   90.00
#
_symmetry.space_group_name_H-M   'P 1'
#
loop_
_entity.id
_entity.type
_entity.pdbx_description
1 polymer ?
#
loop_
_entity_poly.entity_id
_entity_poly.type
_entity_poly.pdbx_seq_one_letter_code
_entity_poly.pdbx_strand_id
1 'polypeptide(L)' 'MSLDDTIVQTPDGPMTYGEWKKKNPVQVPSRRTKGKDLPNKVKIRTDE' A
#
# COMPACT_ATOMS: atom_id res chain seq x y z
N MET A 1 0.16 11.35 16.24
CA MET A 1 -0.27 11.46 14.83
C MET A 1 -0.32 10.07 14.24
N SER A 2 -1.44 9.67 13.67
CA SER A 2 -1.53 8.38 12.99
C SER A 2 -0.80 8.46 11.65
N LEU A 3 -0.20 7.37 11.17
CA LEU A 3 0.43 7.33 9.85
C LEU A 3 -0.58 7.64 8.72
N ASP A 4 -1.87 7.38 8.95
CA ASP A 4 -2.93 7.57 7.98
C ASP A 4 -3.22 9.06 7.69
N ASP A 5 -2.96 9.94 8.67
CA ASP A 5 -3.16 11.39 8.55
C ASP A 5 -2.01 12.09 7.79
N THR A 6 -0.98 11.36 7.39
CA THR A 6 0.19 11.93 6.69
C THR A 6 -0.23 12.33 5.28
N ILE A 7 -0.04 13.60 4.92
CA ILE A 7 -0.31 14.09 3.55
C ILE A 7 0.81 13.62 2.63
N VAL A 8 0.46 12.94 1.55
CA VAL A 8 1.37 12.47 0.51
C VAL A 8 1.07 13.14 -0.82
N GLN A 9 2.12 13.51 -1.56
CA GLN A 9 2.01 14.01 -2.92
C GLN A 9 1.83 12.81 -3.86
N THR A 10 0.70 12.75 -4.56
CA THR A 10 0.39 11.67 -5.50
C THR A 10 0.13 12.24 -6.90
N PRO A 11 0.24 11.44 -7.97
CA PRO A 11 -0.04 11.90 -9.34
C PRO A 11 -1.44 12.49 -9.54
N ASP A 12 -2.43 12.05 -8.73
CA ASP A 12 -3.81 12.52 -8.78
C ASP A 12 -4.06 13.76 -7.89
N GLY A 13 -3.02 14.27 -7.23
CA GLY A 13 -3.08 15.38 -6.27
C GLY A 13 -2.69 14.99 -4.83
N PRO A 14 -2.52 15.97 -3.94
CA PRO A 14 -2.22 15.71 -2.54
C PRO A 14 -3.42 15.05 -1.85
N MET A 15 -3.19 13.93 -1.16
CA MET A 15 -4.21 13.23 -0.36
C MET A 15 -3.59 12.63 0.89
N THR A 16 -4.42 12.13 1.80
CA THR A 16 -3.94 11.44 3.00
C THR A 16 -3.36 10.07 2.66
N TYR A 17 -2.39 9.61 3.44
CA TYR A 17 -1.80 8.28 3.27
C TYR A 17 -2.86 7.17 3.47
N GLY A 18 -3.87 7.41 4.31
CA GLY A 18 -5.03 6.54 4.44
C GLY A 18 -5.86 6.43 3.15
N GLU A 19 -6.17 7.56 2.49
CA GLU A 19 -6.88 7.58 1.20
C GLU A 19 -6.07 6.93 0.09
N TRP A 20 -4.76 7.19 0.06
CA TRP A 20 -3.87 6.59 -0.91
C TRP A 20 -3.80 5.06 -0.76
N LYS A 21 -3.72 4.54 0.48
CA LYS A 21 -3.73 3.09 0.77
C LYS A 21 -5.05 2.39 0.40
N LYS A 22 -6.18 3.09 0.46
CA LYS A 22 -7.48 2.54 0.00
C LYS A 22 -7.47 2.31 -1.51
N LYS A 23 -6.87 3.22 -2.27
CA LYS A 23 -6.73 3.11 -3.74
C LYS A 23 -5.60 2.16 -4.14
N ASN A 24 -4.53 2.12 -3.36
CA ASN A 24 -3.33 1.32 -3.59
C ASN A 24 -3.12 0.38 -2.40
N PRO A 25 -3.79 -0.79 -2.37
CA PRO A 25 -3.70 -1.70 -1.24
C PRO A 25 -2.27 -2.23 -1.10
N VAL A 26 -1.50 -1.61 -0.22
CA VAL A 26 -0.16 -2.08 0.14
C VAL A 26 -0.34 -3.35 0.94
N GLN A 27 0.13 -4.48 0.40
CA GLN A 27 0.14 -5.72 1.15
C GLN A 27 1.13 -5.57 2.31
N VAL A 28 0.62 -5.29 3.51
CA VAL A 28 1.45 -5.33 4.71
C VAL A 28 1.93 -6.77 4.87
N PRO A 29 3.25 -7.02 4.96
CA PRO A 29 3.75 -8.37 5.17
C PRO A 29 3.10 -8.93 6.43
N SER A 30 2.47 -10.09 6.30
CA SER A 30 1.99 -10.84 7.46
C SER A 30 3.11 -11.04 8.47
N ARG A 31 2.77 -11.31 9.74
CA ARG A 31 3.76 -11.64 10.78
C ARG A 31 4.72 -12.77 10.36
N ARG A 32 4.29 -13.68 9.48
CA ARG A 32 5.07 -14.82 8.96
C ARG A 32 6.02 -14.43 7.82
N THR A 33 5.74 -13.33 7.13
CA THR A 33 6.43 -12.85 5.93
C THR A 33 7.20 -11.54 6.17
N LYS A 34 7.01 -10.90 7.33
CA LYS A 34 7.75 -9.71 7.77
C LYS A 34 9.24 -10.04 7.86
N GLY A 35 10.07 -9.29 7.13
CA GLY A 35 11.54 -9.44 7.13
C GLY A 35 12.07 -10.55 6.22
N LYS A 36 11.22 -11.25 5.48
CA LYS A 36 11.65 -12.16 4.40
C LYS A 36 11.67 -11.38 3.09
N ASP A 37 12.72 -11.56 2.31
CA ASP A 37 12.78 -11.06 0.93
C ASP A 37 11.88 -11.92 0.05
N LEU A 38 10.57 -11.70 0.20
CA LEU A 38 9.54 -12.35 -0.60
C LEU A 38 9.26 -11.44 -1.79
N PRO A 39 9.17 -11.99 -3.01
CA PRO A 39 8.79 -11.18 -4.15
C PRO A 39 7.46 -10.49 -3.81
N ASN A 40 7.42 -9.18 -4.02
CA ASN A 40 6.18 -8.42 -3.94
C ASN A 40 5.22 -9.10 -4.93
N LYS A 41 4.32 -9.95 -4.42
CA LYS A 41 3.19 -10.44 -5.19
C LYS A 41 2.28 -9.23 -5.37
N VAL A 42 2.60 -8.40 -6.36
CA VAL A 42 1.59 -7.59 -7.03
C VAL A 42 0.51 -8.60 -7.38
N LYS A 43 -0.64 -8.48 -6.73
CA LYS A 43 -1.79 -9.31 -7.08
C LYS A 43 -2.18 -8.90 -8.49
N ILE A 44 -1.56 -9.53 -9.49
CA ILE A 44 -2.06 -9.54 -10.85
C ILE A 44 -3.46 -10.10 -10.69
N ARG A 45 -4.49 -9.30 -11.00
CA ARG A 45 -5.84 -9.83 -11.13
C ARG A 45 -5.74 -10.88 -12.23
N THR A 46 -6.05 -12.14 -11.91
CA THR A 46 -6.34 -13.14 -12.93
C THR A 46 -7.68 -12.77 -13.54
N ASP A 47 -7.65 -11.80 -14.45
CA ASP A 47 -8.70 -11.43 -15.41
C ASP A 47 -8.03 -10.44 -16.39
N GLU A 48 -7.18 -11.01 -17.25
CA GLU A 48 -7.06 -10.59 -18.64
C GLU A 48 -7.99 -11.51 -19.45
#